data_AF-A0A815JSQ8-F1
#
_entry.id   AF-A0A815JSQ8-F1
#
_cell.length_a   1.000
_cell.length_b   1.000
_cell.length_c   1.000
_cell.angle_alpha   90.00
_cell.angle_beta   90.00
_cell.angle_gamma   90.00
#
_symmetry.space_group_name_H-M   'P 1'
#
loop_
_entity.id
_entity.type
_entity.pdbx_description
1 polymer ?
#
loop_
_entity_poly.entity_id
_entity_poly.type
_entity_poly.pdbx_seq_one_letter_code
_entity_poly.pdbx_strand_id
1 'polypeptide(L)'
;TGRKKPQFDHKLWNIHDRVVTTVPRPNNSVEGWDNTFANRVAISQPAIVKLREKIRREQSKFEMDMTKILQGHDIKTKKGCYRKFDERITRLADSFDSTQLDQFLKNMAANITLWVFCFL
;
A
#
# COMPACT_ATOMS: atom_id res chain seq x y z
N THR A 1 -19.45 -30.82 -1.90
CA THR A 1 -18.17 -30.47 -1.26
C THR A 1 -18.18 -28.99 -0.90
N GLY A 2 -18.37 -28.65 0.38
CA GLY A 2 -18.51 -27.26 0.83
C GLY A 2 -17.16 -26.58 1.10
N ARG A 3 -17.07 -25.27 0.85
CA ARG A 3 -15.87 -24.46 1.12
C ARG A 3 -15.53 -24.53 2.61
N LYS A 4 -14.29 -24.93 2.95
CA LYS A 4 -13.80 -24.94 4.34
C LYS A 4 -13.91 -23.53 4.92
N LYS A 5 -14.32 -23.43 6.18
CA LYS A 5 -14.37 -22.16 6.92
C LYS A 5 -12.96 -21.55 6.93
N PRO A 6 -12.80 -20.26 6.58
CA PRO A 6 -11.48 -19.63 6.55
C PRO A 6 -10.87 -19.60 7.95
N GLN A 7 -9.53 -19.71 8.02
CA GLN A 7 -8.77 -19.67 9.27
C GLN A 7 -8.87 -18.30 9.97
N PHE A 8 -9.10 -17.26 9.20
CA PHE A 8 -9.25 -15.88 9.66
C PHE A 8 -10.59 -15.33 9.19
N ASP A 9 -11.20 -14.46 10.00
CA ASP A 9 -12.45 -13.80 9.63
C ASP A 9 -12.27 -12.98 8.35
N HIS A 10 -13.26 -12.99 7.47
CA HIS A 10 -13.29 -12.16 6.27
C HIS A 10 -13.14 -10.68 6.62
N LYS A 11 -13.63 -10.24 7.80
CA LYS A 11 -13.45 -8.87 8.29
C LYS A 11 -11.97 -8.48 8.44
N LEU A 12 -11.09 -9.43 8.72
CA LEU A 12 -9.65 -9.16 8.87
C LEU A 12 -8.98 -8.86 7.52
N TRP A 13 -9.47 -9.49 6.45
CA TRP A 13 -8.90 -9.38 5.09
C TRP A 13 -9.66 -8.38 4.21
N ASN A 14 -10.83 -7.94 4.64
CA ASN A 14 -11.64 -7.00 3.90
C ASN A 14 -11.04 -5.60 3.99
N ILE A 15 -10.67 -5.05 2.84
CA ILE A 15 -10.13 -3.70 2.69
C ILE A 15 -11.19 -2.66 2.33
N HIS A 16 -12.44 -3.07 2.18
CA HIS A 16 -13.58 -2.20 1.82
C HIS A 16 -13.68 -1.00 2.75
N ASP A 17 -13.72 -1.23 4.06
CA ASP A 17 -13.91 -0.15 5.03
C ASP A 17 -12.75 0.85 4.98
N ARG A 18 -11.54 0.39 4.66
CA ARG A 18 -10.36 1.24 4.49
C ARG A 18 -10.45 2.11 3.23
N VAL A 19 -11.05 1.57 2.16
CA VAL A 19 -11.31 2.32 0.92
C VAL A 19 -12.30 3.45 1.20
N VAL A 20 -13.44 3.14 1.82
CA VAL A 20 -14.49 4.13 2.13
C VAL A 20 -14.01 5.19 3.12
N THR A 21 -13.24 4.79 4.14
CA THR A 21 -12.67 5.73 5.13
C THR A 21 -11.39 6.44 4.66
N THR A 22 -11.00 6.25 3.39
CA THR A 22 -9.80 6.86 2.78
C THR A 22 -8.50 6.55 3.54
N VAL A 23 -8.46 5.42 4.25
CA VAL A 23 -7.29 4.92 4.99
C VAL A 23 -6.36 4.17 4.01
N PRO A 24 -5.03 4.32 4.13
CA PRO A 24 -4.09 3.66 3.23
C PRO A 24 -4.28 2.13 3.19
N ARG A 25 -4.44 1.53 2.00
CA ARG A 25 -4.67 0.08 1.81
C ARG A 25 -3.58 -0.90 2.29
N PRO A 26 -2.27 -0.58 2.41
CA PRO A 26 -1.30 -1.54 2.93
C PRO A 26 -1.70 -1.97 4.34
N ASN A 27 -1.80 -3.28 4.55
CA ASN A 27 -2.17 -3.90 5.82
C ASN A 27 -1.19 -3.51 6.95
N ASN A 28 0.07 -3.19 6.59
CA ASN A 28 1.09 -2.90 7.59
C ASN A 28 2.13 -1.92 7.05
N SER A 29 2.29 -0.77 7.70
CA SER A 29 3.40 0.16 7.41
C SER A 29 4.76 -0.51 7.58
N VAL A 30 4.84 -1.54 8.45
CA VAL A 30 6.05 -2.37 8.64
C VAL A 30 6.32 -3.23 7.41
N GLU A 31 5.31 -3.83 6.76
CA GLU A 31 5.52 -4.60 5.50
C GLU A 31 6.02 -3.67 4.38
N GLY A 32 5.47 -2.46 4.30
CA GLY A 32 5.94 -1.45 3.35
C GLY A 32 7.38 -1.03 3.61
N TRP A 33 7.75 -0.85 4.87
CA TRP A 33 9.11 -0.55 5.29
C TRP A 33 10.06 -1.71 4.98
N ASP A 34 9.70 -2.93 5.37
CA ASP A 34 10.52 -4.13 5.20
C ASP A 34 10.77 -4.45 3.72
N ASN A 35 9.72 -4.39 2.88
CA ASN A 35 9.88 -4.53 1.44
C ASN A 35 10.78 -3.43 0.84
N THR A 36 10.61 -2.18 1.27
CA THR A 36 11.47 -1.08 0.80
C THR A 36 12.92 -1.27 1.25
N PHE A 37 13.12 -1.71 2.50
CA PHE A 37 14.43 -1.97 3.07
C PHE A 37 15.13 -3.13 2.39
N ALA A 38 14.45 -4.26 2.19
CA ALA A 38 14.95 -5.41 1.45
C ALA A 38 15.39 -5.03 0.03
N ASN A 39 14.58 -4.25 -0.69
CA ASN A 39 14.92 -3.73 -2.01
C ASN A 39 16.14 -2.78 -1.99
N ARG A 40 16.35 -2.00 -0.92
CA ARG A 40 17.51 -1.10 -0.78
C ARG A 40 18.79 -1.82 -0.35
N VAL A 41 18.65 -2.90 0.41
CA VAL A 41 19.75 -3.77 0.80
C VAL A 41 20.20 -4.59 -0.41
N ALA A 42 19.26 -5.02 -1.27
CA ALA A 42 19.48 -5.66 -2.59
C ALA A 42 20.46 -6.84 -2.59
N ILE A 43 20.72 -7.45 -1.43
CA ILE A 43 21.65 -8.56 -1.22
C ILE A 43 20.98 -9.50 -0.21
N SER A 44 20.89 -10.78 -0.56
CA SER A 44 20.28 -11.82 0.30
C SER A 44 20.98 -11.96 1.66
N GLN A 45 22.29 -11.68 1.71
CA GLN A 45 23.12 -11.72 2.93
C GLN A 45 24.19 -10.61 2.91
N PRO A 46 23.86 -9.36 3.29
CA PRO A 46 24.86 -8.31 3.39
C PRO A 46 25.83 -8.60 4.53
N ALA A 47 27.13 -8.39 4.31
CA ALA A 47 28.10 -8.32 5.40
C ALA A 47 27.63 -7.30 6.44
N ILE A 48 27.86 -7.58 7.74
CA ILE A 48 27.38 -6.76 8.87
C ILE A 48 27.72 -5.26 8.71
N VAL A 49 28.88 -4.95 8.13
CA VAL A 49 29.31 -3.58 7.85
C VAL A 49 28.38 -2.90 6.85
N LYS A 50 28.01 -3.57 5.76
CA LYS A 50 27.08 -3.04 4.75
C LYS A 50 25.68 -2.89 5.32
N LEU A 51 25.23 -3.84 6.15
CA LEU A 51 23.94 -3.76 6.83
C LEU A 51 23.88 -2.54 7.75
N ARG A 52 24.91 -2.33 8.58
CA ARG A 52 25.01 -1.14 9.46
C ARG A 52 24.89 0.15 8.68
N GLU A 53 25.61 0.31 7.57
CA GLU A 53 25.53 1.53 6.77
C GLU A 53 24.13 1.74 6.18
N LYS A 54 23.45 0.67 5.77
CA LYS A 54 22.06 0.75 5.26
C LYS A 54 21.08 1.15 6.36
N ILE A 55 21.20 0.57 7.55
CA ILE A 55 20.38 0.93 8.72
C ILE A 55 20.57 2.40 9.09
N ARG A 56 21.82 2.88 9.18
CA ARG A 56 22.12 4.29 9.48
C ARG A 56 21.49 5.24 8.47
N ARG A 57 21.54 4.90 7.17
CA ARG A 57 20.91 5.69 6.11
C ARG A 57 19.39 5.74 6.22
N GLU A 58 18.74 4.62 6.52
CA GLU A 58 17.29 4.62 6.76
C GLU A 58 16.94 5.47 7.98
N GLN A 59 17.69 5.33 9.09
CA GLN A 59 17.45 6.12 10.30
C GLN A 59 17.59 7.62 10.02
N SER A 60 18.67 8.07 9.39
CA SER A 60 18.86 9.48 9.05
C SER A 60 17.74 10.01 8.14
N LYS A 61 17.23 9.18 7.22
CA LYS A 61 16.08 9.55 6.39
C LYS A 61 14.82 9.76 7.24
N PHE A 62 14.54 8.85 8.18
CA PHE A 62 13.41 9.00 9.10
C PHE A 62 13.52 10.27 9.94
N GLU A 63 14.69 10.57 10.50
CA GLU A 63 14.94 11.78 11.30
C GLU A 63 14.74 13.06 10.48
N MET A 64 15.20 13.07 9.22
CA MET A 64 14.95 14.18 8.30
C MET A 64 13.46 14.36 8.00
N ASP A 65 12.74 13.27 7.74
CA ASP A 65 11.31 13.33 7.46
C ASP A 65 10.53 13.78 8.72
N MET A 66 10.91 13.32 9.91
CA MET A 66 10.34 13.79 11.18
C MET A 66 10.57 15.29 11.39
N THR A 67 11.80 15.78 11.15
CA THR A 67 12.14 17.20 11.27
C THR A 67 11.30 18.06 10.34
N LYS A 68 11.15 17.63 9.08
CA LYS A 68 10.30 18.31 8.09
C LYS A 68 8.84 18.37 8.53
N ILE A 69 8.30 17.28 9.08
CA ILE A 69 6.92 17.24 9.62
C ILE A 69 6.78 18.25 10.77
N LEU A 70 7.74 18.28 11.70
CA LEU A 70 7.74 19.23 12.82
C LEU A 70 7.84 20.69 12.35
N GLN A 71 8.47 20.93 11.21
CA GLN A 71 8.53 22.23 10.53
C GLN A 71 7.25 22.57 9.74
N GLY A 72 6.26 21.68 9.71
CA GLY A 72 5.00 21.87 9.00
C GLY A 72 5.05 21.54 7.50
N HIS A 73 6.11 20.87 7.01
CA HIS A 73 6.16 20.40 5.63
C HIS A 73 5.25 19.19 5.43
N ASP A 74 4.51 19.18 4.31
CA ASP A 74 3.78 18.01 3.84
C ASP A 74 4.71 17.03 3.10
N ILE A 75 4.88 15.83 3.66
CA ILE A 75 5.70 14.78 3.06
C ILE A 75 4.80 13.85 2.26
N LYS A 76 4.86 13.99 0.94
CA LYS A 76 4.17 13.08 0.01
C LYS A 76 4.87 11.72 -0.02
N THR A 77 4.40 10.79 0.80
CA THR A 77 4.96 9.44 0.90
C THR A 77 4.54 8.51 -0.24
N LYS A 78 3.46 8.83 -0.96
CA LYS A 78 2.85 7.95 -1.96
C LYS A 78 3.03 8.51 -3.38
N LYS A 79 3.51 7.66 -4.32
CA LYS A 79 3.60 8.04 -5.74
C LYS A 79 2.23 8.47 -6.26
N GLY A 80 2.21 9.52 -7.09
CA GLY A 80 0.97 10.08 -7.62
C GLY A 80 0.09 9.08 -8.38
N CYS A 81 0.70 8.10 -9.05
CA CYS A 81 -0.04 7.06 -9.77
C CYS A 81 -0.86 6.16 -8.80
N TYR A 82 -0.32 5.84 -7.62
CA TYR A 82 -1.06 5.12 -6.59
C TYR A 82 -2.17 5.96 -5.97
N ARG A 83 -1.95 7.27 -5.78
CA ARG A 83 -3.00 8.19 -5.32
C ARG A 83 -4.18 8.22 -6.29
N LYS A 84 -3.90 8.38 -7.59
CA LYS A 84 -4.93 8.32 -8.65
C LYS A 84 -5.65 6.98 -8.71
N PHE A 85 -4.97 5.89 -8.39
CA PHE A 85 -5.60 4.58 -8.27
C PHE A 85 -6.56 4.53 -7.06
N ASP A 86 -6.13 4.99 -5.87
CA ASP A 86 -7.00 5.11 -4.70
C ASP A 86 -8.26 5.93 -4.99
N GLU A 87 -8.11 7.10 -5.60
CA GLU A 87 -9.22 7.98 -5.98
C GLU A 87 -10.21 7.31 -6.93
N ARG A 88 -9.75 6.41 -7.83
CA ARG A 88 -10.63 5.67 -8.74
C ARG A 88 -11.37 4.54 -8.04
N ILE A 89 -10.66 3.77 -7.20
CA ILE A 89 -11.27 2.67 -6.45
C ILE A 89 -12.29 3.19 -5.44
N THR A 90 -11.99 4.29 -4.74
CA THR A 90 -12.90 4.92 -3.77
C THR A 90 -14.19 5.35 -4.46
N ARG A 91 -14.09 6.08 -5.58
CA ARG A 91 -15.27 6.48 -6.37
C ARG A 91 -16.12 5.30 -6.83
N LEU A 92 -15.50 4.20 -7.27
CA LEU A 92 -16.23 3.01 -7.69
C LEU A 92 -16.95 2.33 -6.51
N ALA A 93 -16.31 2.28 -5.34
CA ALA A 93 -16.92 1.72 -4.13
C ALA A 93 -18.09 2.59 -3.66
N ASP A 94 -17.94 3.91 -3.67
CA ASP A 94 -18.99 4.85 -3.26
C ASP A 94 -20.19 4.82 -4.22
N SER A 95 -19.96 4.61 -5.51
CA SER A 95 -21.01 4.51 -6.53
C SER A 95 -21.51 3.08 -6.76
N PHE A 96 -21.21 2.14 -5.86
CA PHE A 96 -21.58 0.75 -6.05
C PHE A 96 -23.10 0.56 -5.98
N ASP A 97 -23.66 -0.04 -7.02
CA ASP A 97 -25.05 -0.52 -7.04
C ASP A 97 -25.06 -2.03 -7.30
N SER A 98 -25.80 -2.75 -6.44
CA SER A 98 -26.05 -4.18 -6.52
C SER A 98 -26.63 -4.63 -7.88
N THR A 99 -27.39 -3.76 -8.56
CA THR A 99 -27.97 -4.07 -9.88
C THR A 99 -26.93 -4.13 -11.00
N GLN A 100 -25.75 -3.53 -10.79
CA GLN A 100 -24.69 -3.39 -11.79
C GLN A 100 -23.41 -4.12 -11.40
N LEU A 101 -23.53 -5.21 -10.64
CA LEU A 101 -22.39 -5.97 -10.13
C LEU A 101 -21.37 -6.34 -11.22
N ASP A 102 -21.83 -6.80 -12.38
CA ASP A 102 -20.95 -7.16 -13.51
C ASP A 102 -20.11 -5.96 -14.00
N GLN A 103 -20.75 -4.79 -14.17
CA GLN A 103 -20.06 -3.58 -14.60
C GLN A 103 -19.08 -3.09 -13.53
N PHE A 104 -19.46 -3.16 -12.26
CA PHE A 104 -18.58 -2.83 -11.14
C PHE A 104 -17.33 -3.72 -11.14
N LEU A 105 -17.49 -5.05 -11.29
CA LEU A 105 -16.37 -5.99 -11.32
C LEU A 105 -15.46 -5.75 -12.52
N LYS A 106 -16.02 -5.47 -13.71
CA LYS A 106 -15.24 -5.09 -14.91
C LYS A 106 -14.43 -3.81 -14.68
N ASN A 107 -15.04 -2.79 -14.11
CA ASN A 107 -14.38 -1.51 -13.80
C ASN A 107 -13.28 -1.67 -12.74
N MET A 108 -13.52 -2.51 -11.73
CA MET A 108 -12.53 -2.84 -10.69
C MET A 108 -11.34 -3.56 -11.30
N ALA A 109 -11.58 -4.58 -12.13
CA ALA A 109 -10.53 -5.32 -12.83
C ALA A 109 -9.66 -4.42 -13.72
N ALA A 110 -10.29 -3.52 -14.49
CA ALA A 110 -9.58 -2.57 -15.33
C ALA A 110 -8.64 -1.66 -14.52
N ASN A 111 -9.09 -1.18 -13.34
CA ASN A 111 -8.25 -0.37 -12.47
C ASN A 111 -7.08 -1.16 -11.87
N ILE A 112 -7.28 -2.43 -11.51
CA ILE A 112 -6.21 -3.31 -11.02
C ILE A 112 -5.15 -3.53 -12.12
N THR A 113 -5.56 -3.76 -13.37
CA THR A 113 -4.63 -3.88 -14.50
C THR A 113 -3.82 -2.61 -14.70
N LEU A 114 -4.45 -1.42 -14.62
CA LEU A 114 -3.76 -0.13 -14.69
C LEU A 114 -2.80 0.10 -13.52
N TRP A 115 -3.07 -0.49 -12.36
CA TRP A 115 -2.20 -0.42 -11.18
C TRP A 115 -0.91 -1.22 -11.35
N VAL A 116 -0.93 -2.35 -12.06
CA VAL A 116 0.29 -3.13 -12.35
C VAL A 116 1.34 -2.27 -13.07
N PHE A 117 0.90 -1.37 -13.96
CA PHE A 117 1.80 -0.44 -14.65
C PHE A 117 2.42 0.65 -13.75
N CYS A 118 1.96 0.86 -12.51
CA CYS A 118 2.64 1.76 -11.54
C CYS A 118 3.96 1.19 -10.99
N PHE A 119 4.16 -0.14 -11.09
CA PHE A 119 5.34 -0.82 -10.55
C PHE A 119 6.50 -0.89 -11.55
N LEU A 120 6.20 -0.76 -12.84
CA LEU A 120 7.19 -0.59 -13.92
C LEU A 120 7.67 0.87 -13.97
#